data_AF-A0A8T5NUP0-F1
#
_entry.id   AF-A0A8T5NUP0-F1
#
_cell.length_a   1.000
_cell.length_b   1.000
_cell.length_c   1.000
_cell.angle_alpha   90.00
_cell.angle_beta   90.00
_cell.angle_gamma   90.00
#
_symmetry.space_group_name_H-M   'P 1'
#
loop_
_entity.id
_entity.type
_entity.pdbx_description
1 polymer ?
#
loop_
_entity_poly.entity_id
_entity_poly.type
_entity_poly.pdbx_seq_one_letter_code
_entity_poly.pdbx_strand_id
1 'polypeptide(L)' 'MYPIEKFYQVMHIKLLPKHLVHAENLSTYIANLPSNRYYIVCFLARAMEAESMWGRFIAWKVK' A
#
# COMPACT_ATOMS: atom_id res chain seq x y z
N MET A 1 -9.99 3.98 -14.38
CA MET A 1 -10.25 3.78 -12.93
C MET A 1 -10.90 2.42 -12.75
N TYR A 2 -10.48 1.62 -11.77
CA TYR A 2 -11.09 0.30 -11.50
C TYR A 2 -12.58 0.49 -11.14
N PRO A 3 -13.51 -0.40 -11.55
CA PRO A 3 -14.95 -0.21 -11.29
C PRO A 3 -15.24 -0.01 -9.81
N ILE A 4 -15.95 1.07 -9.45
CA ILE A 4 -16.08 1.54 -8.06
C ILE A 4 -16.70 0.48 -7.13
N GLU A 5 -17.72 -0.22 -7.62
CA GLU A 5 -18.45 -1.27 -6.90
C GLU A 5 -17.55 -2.46 -6.59
N LYS A 6 -16.68 -2.82 -7.54
CA LYS A 6 -15.69 -3.89 -7.34
C LYS A 6 -14.52 -3.43 -6.48
N PHE A 7 -14.10 -2.18 -6.63
CA PHE A 7 -12.98 -1.61 -5.88
C PHE A 7 -13.23 -1.71 -4.37
N TYR A 8 -14.38 -1.22 -3.91
CA TYR A 8 -14.71 -1.24 -2.48
C TYR A 8 -14.75 -2.65 -1.91
N GLN A 9 -15.45 -3.56 -2.61
CA GLN A 9 -15.57 -4.97 -2.22
C GLN A 9 -14.22 -5.68 -2.14
N VAL A 10 -13.33 -5.44 -3.10
CA VAL A 10 -12.02 -6.07 -3.12
C VAL A 10 -11.13 -5.51 -2.01
N MET A 11 -11.01 -4.18 -1.94
CA MET A 11 -10.09 -3.50 -1.03
C MET A 11 -10.48 -3.66 0.44
N HIS A 12 -11.77 -3.60 0.77
CA HIS A 12 -12.22 -3.54 2.17
C HIS A 12 -12.79 -4.87 2.69
N ILE A 13 -13.31 -5.76 1.83
CA ILE A 13 -14.01 -6.97 2.29
C ILE A 13 -13.24 -8.24 1.93
N LYS A 14 -12.73 -8.35 0.70
CA LYS A 14 -12.14 -9.61 0.21
C LYS A 14 -10.64 -9.76 0.48
N LEU A 15 -9.93 -8.65 0.71
CA LEU A 15 -8.49 -8.64 0.97
C LEU A 15 -8.15 -8.99 2.42
N LEU A 16 -8.88 -8.43 3.39
CA LEU A 16 -8.61 -8.63 4.83
C LEU A 16 -8.67 -10.11 5.26
N PRO A 17 -9.66 -10.92 4.84
CA PRO A 17 -9.71 -12.35 5.17
C PRO A 17 -8.56 -13.18 4.60
N LYS A 18 -7.80 -12.62 3.64
CA LYS A 18 -6.62 -13.26 3.05
C LYS A 18 -5.33 -12.91 3.77
N HIS A 19 -5.40 -12.16 4.88
CA HIS A 19 -4.24 -11.68 5.63
C HIS A 19 -3.24 -10.89 4.76
N LEU A 20 -3.75 -10.18 3.75
CA LEU A 20 -2.93 -9.33 2.88
C LEU A 20 -3.01 -7.89 3.37
N VAL A 21 -1.85 -7.32 3.68
CA VAL A 21 -1.72 -5.90 4.00
C VAL A 21 -1.71 -5.12 2.70
N HIS A 22 -2.58 -4.11 2.59
CA HIS A 22 -2.57 -3.16 1.49
C HIS A 22 -1.98 -1.81 1.94
N ALA A 23 -1.51 -1.03 0.98
CA ALA A 23 -1.13 0.36 1.17
C ALA A 23 -1.94 1.21 0.20
N GLU A 24 -2.65 2.20 0.73
CA GLU A 24 -3.51 3.07 -0.05
C GLU A 24 -2.93 4.49 -0.15
N ASN A 25 -3.48 5.27 -1.08
CA ASN A 25 -3.11 6.68 -1.29
C ASN A 25 -1.61 6.94 -1.51
N LEU A 26 -0.90 5.97 -2.09
CA LEU A 26 0.49 6.18 -2.55
C LEU A 26 0.47 7.14 -3.75
N SER A 27 1.17 8.25 -3.63
CA SER A 27 1.19 9.31 -4.63
C SER A 27 2.59 9.91 -4.78
N THR A 28 2.71 11.04 -5.47
CA THR A 28 3.95 11.81 -5.69
C THR A 28 5.02 11.02 -6.44
N TYR A 29 6.09 10.60 -5.76
CA TYR A 29 7.27 10.02 -6.40
C TYR A 29 7.01 8.74 -7.19
N ILE A 30 5.98 7.97 -6.81
CA ILE A 30 5.60 6.73 -7.52
C ILE A 30 5.19 6.99 -8.97
N ALA A 31 4.60 8.16 -9.27
CA ALA A 31 4.15 8.51 -10.61
C ALA A 31 5.32 8.69 -11.61
N ASN A 32 6.51 9.02 -11.10
CA ASN A 32 7.72 9.23 -11.89
C ASN A 32 8.71 8.06 -11.76
N LEU A 33 8.34 6.99 -11.06
CA LEU A 33 9.22 5.86 -10.80
C LEU A 33 9.26 4.94 -12.05
N PRO A 34 10.43 4.70 -12.67
CA PRO A 34 10.50 3.82 -13.84
C PRO A 34 10.25 2.36 -13.44
N SER A 35 9.70 1.57 -14.36
CA SER A 35 9.47 0.13 -14.14
C SER A 35 10.79 -0.57 -13.80
N ASN A 36 10.89 -1.09 -12.58
CA ASN A 36 12.07 -1.79 -12.10
C ASN A 36 11.74 -2.63 -10.86
N ARG A 37 12.73 -3.37 -10.36
CA ARG A 37 12.64 -4.03 -9.05
C ARG A 37 13.10 -3.06 -7.97
N TYR A 38 12.23 -2.83 -7.00
CA TYR A 38 12.50 -1.99 -5.84
C TYR A 38 12.20 -2.77 -4.57
N TYR A 39 12.98 -2.52 -3.53
CA TYR A 39 12.63 -2.85 -2.17
C TYR A 39 11.68 -1.77 -1.65
N ILE A 40 10.55 -2.19 -1.09
CA ILE A 40 9.60 -1.28 -0.45
C ILE A 40 9.80 -1.38 1.05
N VAL A 41 10.17 -0.25 1.66
CA VAL A 41 10.27 -0.12 3.12
C VAL A 41 9.07 0.68 3.60
N CYS A 42 8.41 0.20 4.65
CA CYS A 42 7.25 0.84 5.26
C CYS A 42 7.55 1.16 6.73
N PHE A 43 7.65 2.44 7.05
CA PHE A 43 7.78 2.92 8.43
C PHE A 43 6.42 3.33 8.96
N LEU A 44 5.81 2.44 9.73
CA LEU A 44 4.50 2.61 10.30
C LEU A 44 4.54 3.35 11.64
N ALA A 45 3.47 4.07 11.98
CA ALA A 45 3.28 4.57 13.34
C ALA A 45 3.15 3.38 14.32
N ARG A 46 3.72 3.50 15.52
CA ARG A 46 3.58 2.46 16.55
C ARG A 46 2.18 2.50 17.14
N ALA A 47 1.43 1.42 16.97
CA ALA A 47 0.10 1.22 17.54
C ALA A 47 -0.14 -0.27 17.83
N MET A 48 -1.03 -0.57 18.77
CA MET A 48 -1.46 -1.92 19.11
C MET A 48 -2.92 -2.10 18.69
N GLU A 49 -3.28 -3.26 18.13
CA GLU A 49 -4.65 -3.58 17.68
C GLU A 49 -5.26 -2.57 16.67
N ALA A 50 -4.42 -1.88 15.90
CA ALA A 50 -4.88 -0.94 14.90
C ALA A 50 -5.27 -1.64 13.58
N GLU A 51 -6.48 -1.37 13.10
CA GLU A 51 -6.98 -1.87 11.81
C GLU A 51 -6.29 -1.21 10.61
N SER A 52 -5.85 0.04 10.78
CA SER A 52 -5.10 0.79 9.77
C SER A 52 -4.19 1.83 10.45
N MET A 53 -3.14 2.24 9.75
CA MET A 53 -2.27 3.30 10.21
C MET A 53 -1.58 3.98 9.04
N TRP A 54 -1.19 5.23 9.26
CA TRP A 54 -0.35 5.97 8.33
C TRP A 54 1.11 5.53 8.46
N GLY A 55 1.86 5.68 7.39
CA GLY A 55 3.26 5.31 7.35
C GLY A 55 4.03 6.06 6.28
N ARG A 56 5.36 6.03 6.40
CA ARG A 56 6.27 6.55 5.39
C ARG A 56 6.78 5.40 4.53
N PHE A 57 6.50 5.46 3.24
CA PHE A 57 6.92 4.47 2.27
C PHE A 57 8.16 4.95 1.52
N ILE A 58 9.13 4.05 1.35
CA ILE A 58 10.36 4.32 0.60
C ILE A 58 10.51 3.21 -0.45
N ALA A 59 10.62 3.59 -1.72
CA ALA A 59 11.06 2.69 -2.78
C ALA A 59 12.58 2.83 -2.94
N TRP A 60 13.32 1.76 -2.66
CA TRP A 60 14.77 1.73 -2.74
C TRP A 60 15.24 0.72 -3.79
N LYS A 61 16.30 1.05 -4.52
CA LYS A 61 16.92 0.18 -5.51
C LYS A 61 18.43 0.14 -5.25
N VAL A 62 18.99 -1.06 -5.17
CA VAL A 62 20.45 -1.27 -5.17
C VAL A 62 20.98 -0.87 -6.54
N LYS A 63 22.12 -0.17 -6.57
CA LYS A 63 22.82 0.16 -7.83
C LYS A 63 23.17 -1.09 -8.63
#